data_AF-A0A544ZMI6-F1
#
_entry.id   AF-A0A544ZMI6-F1
#
_cell.length_a   1.000
_cell.length_b   1.000
_cell.length_c   1.000
_cell.angle_alpha   90.00
_cell.angle_beta   90.00
_cell.angle_gamma   90.00
#
_symmetry.space_group_name_H-M   'P 1'
#
loop_
_entity.id
_entity.type
_entity.pdbx_description
1 polymer ?
#
loop_
_entity_poly.entity_id
_entity_poly.type
_entity_poly.pdbx_seq_one_letter_code
_entity_poly.pdbx_strand_id
1 'polypeptide(L)'
;MRDFAAYLEIMADDFDADRAECERQVCEGKRYVEGRWSSMYVGDFLRAWAAWLQDGCIREGALFKDDVDPPTWQSLALQIHAAHVYE
;
A
#
# COMPACT_ATOMS: atom_id res chain seq x y z
N MET A 1 4.45 15.32 0.61
CA MET A 1 4.43 14.30 -0.46
C MET A 1 5.57 13.29 -0.32
N ARG A 2 6.84 13.70 -0.17
CA ARG A 2 7.95 12.75 0.03
C ARG A 2 7.77 11.83 1.25
N ASP A 3 7.43 12.40 2.41
CA ASP A 3 7.20 11.61 3.63
C ASP A 3 5.98 10.68 3.49
N PHE A 4 4.98 11.10 2.72
CA PHE A 4 3.79 10.30 2.43
C PHE A 4 4.14 9.09 1.56
N ALA A 5 4.91 9.29 0.49
CA ALA A 5 5.37 8.19 -0.37
C ALA A 5 6.25 7.20 0.42
N ALA A 6 7.15 7.69 1.28
CA ALA A 6 7.95 6.83 2.15
C ALA A 6 7.09 6.03 3.13
N TYR A 7 6.03 6.64 3.67
CA TYR A 7 5.10 5.93 4.55
C TYR A 7 4.31 4.83 3.82
N LEU A 8 3.92 5.06 2.55
CA LEU A 8 3.26 4.03 1.75
C LEU A 8 4.16 2.80 1.51
N GLU A 9 5.46 3.00 1.28
CA GLU A 9 6.44 1.90 1.16
C GLU A 9 6.53 1.10 2.45
N ILE A 10 6.63 1.77 3.60
CA ILE A 10 6.67 1.10 4.92
C ILE A 10 5.40 0.26 5.12
N MET A 11 4.24 0.83 4.83
CA MET A 11 2.97 0.11 4.94
C MET A 11 2.93 -1.10 3.99
N ALA A 12 3.42 -0.96 2.76
CA ALA A 12 3.47 -2.07 1.82
C ALA A 12 4.32 -3.24 2.33
N ASP A 13 5.45 -2.93 2.97
CA ASP A 13 6.32 -3.93 3.59
C ASP A 13 5.65 -4.63 4.78
N ASP A 14 4.87 -3.89 5.59
CA ASP A 14 4.07 -4.48 6.68
C ASP A 14 3.01 -5.47 6.12
N PHE A 15 2.31 -5.11 5.03
CA PHE A 15 1.36 -6.02 4.37
C PHE A 15 2.02 -7.29 3.84
N ASP A 16 3.23 -7.19 3.29
CA ASP A 16 3.99 -8.35 2.82
C ASP A 16 4.46 -9.25 3.96
N ALA A 17 4.91 -8.67 5.07
CA ALA A 17 5.27 -9.41 6.26
C ALA A 17 4.06 -10.17 6.82
N ASP A 18 2.91 -9.52 6.90
CA ASP A 18 1.66 -10.12 7.38
C ASP A 18 1.15 -11.22 6.43
N ARG A 19 1.31 -11.03 5.12
CA ARG A 19 1.02 -12.08 4.13
C ARG A 19 1.93 -13.28 4.31
N ALA A 20 3.23 -13.09 4.41
CA ALA A 20 4.19 -14.18 4.60
C ALA A 20 3.96 -14.92 5.93
N GLU A 21 3.59 -14.22 6.99
CA GLU A 21 3.18 -14.81 8.26
C GLU A 21 1.89 -15.63 8.10
N CYS A 22 0.86 -15.08 7.43
CA CYS A 22 -0.39 -15.79 7.15
C CYS A 22 -0.16 -17.09 6.37
N GLU A 23 0.62 -17.04 5.28
CA GLU A 23 0.97 -18.21 4.47
C GLU A 23 1.70 -19.28 5.29
N ARG A 24 2.63 -18.87 6.17
CA ARG A 24 3.33 -19.79 7.09
C ARG A 24 2.36 -20.46 8.05
N GLN A 25 1.45 -19.70 8.66
CA GLN A 25 0.46 -20.22 9.60
C GLN A 25 -0.51 -21.21 8.95
N VAL A 26 -0.91 -20.95 7.69
CA VAL A 26 -1.70 -21.89 6.88
C VAL A 26 -0.91 -23.18 6.62
N CYS A 27 0.37 -23.09 6.26
CA CYS A 27 1.23 -24.25 6.05
C CYS A 27 1.45 -25.08 7.33
N GLU A 28 1.48 -24.43 8.49
CA GLU A 28 1.54 -25.07 9.81
C GLU A 28 0.21 -25.72 10.24
N GLY A 29 -0.86 -25.56 9.45
CA GLY A 29 -2.18 -26.14 9.73
C GLY A 29 -2.95 -25.43 10.84
N LYS A 30 -2.62 -24.17 11.15
CA LYS A 30 -3.34 -23.39 12.15
C LYS A 30 -4.79 -23.15 11.71
N ARG A 31 -5.72 -23.38 12.64
CA ARG A 31 -7.17 -23.35 12.37
C ARG A 31 -7.76 -21.94 12.34
N TYR A 32 -7.02 -20.96 12.86
CA TYR A 32 -7.37 -19.55 12.83
C TYR A 32 -6.12 -18.77 12.48
N VAL A 33 -6.19 -18.01 11.39
CA VAL A 33 -5.15 -17.11 10.92
C VAL A 33 -5.82 -15.75 10.82
N GLU A 34 -5.36 -14.77 11.59
CA GLU A 34 -5.90 -13.41 11.52
C GLU A 34 -5.33 -12.71 10.29
N GLY A 35 -6.05 -12.83 9.16
CA GLY A 35 -5.58 -12.37 7.84
C GLY A 35 -6.05 -10.97 7.44
N ARG A 36 -6.48 -10.13 8.38
CA ARG A 36 -7.09 -8.82 8.04
C ARG A 36 -6.11 -7.87 7.32
N TRP A 37 -4.81 -8.12 7.47
CA TRP A 37 -3.71 -7.42 6.80
C TRP A 37 -2.93 -8.31 5.82
N SER A 38 -3.31 -9.58 5.65
CA SER A 38 -2.66 -10.50 4.69
C SER A 38 -3.28 -10.41 3.30
N SER A 39 -3.64 -9.20 2.87
CA SER A 39 -4.20 -8.94 1.55
C SER A 39 -3.18 -9.32 0.47
N MET A 40 -3.65 -9.87 -0.65
CA MET A 40 -2.77 -10.30 -1.73
C MET A 40 -2.30 -9.12 -2.59
N TYR A 41 -3.10 -8.05 -2.68
CA TYR A 41 -2.89 -6.99 -3.66
C TYR A 41 -2.69 -5.59 -3.05
N VAL A 42 -3.04 -5.37 -1.77
CA VAL A 42 -2.91 -4.05 -1.14
C VAL A 42 -1.46 -3.62 -0.99
N GLY A 43 -0.53 -4.54 -0.65
CA GLY A 43 0.90 -4.23 -0.60
C GLY A 43 1.43 -3.72 -1.95
N ASP A 44 1.11 -4.44 -3.04
CA ASP A 44 1.50 -4.05 -4.39
C ASP A 44 0.86 -2.72 -4.83
N PHE A 45 -0.41 -2.52 -4.47
CA PHE A 45 -1.12 -1.26 -4.71
C PHE A 45 -0.40 -0.07 -4.04
N LEU A 46 0.01 -0.24 -2.77
CA LEU A 46 0.71 0.80 -2.00
C LEU A 46 2.07 1.14 -2.63
N ARG A 47 2.83 0.13 -3.10
CA ARG A 47 4.10 0.36 -3.82
C ARG A 47 3.91 1.06 -5.15
N ALA A 48 2.92 0.63 -5.94
CA ALA A 48 2.62 1.27 -7.22
C ALA A 48 2.25 2.74 -7.02
N TRP A 49 1.52 3.03 -5.95
CA TRP A 49 1.16 4.41 -5.61
C TRP A 49 2.36 5.22 -5.11
N ALA A 50 3.20 4.65 -4.25
CA ALA A 50 4.43 5.29 -3.79
C ALA A 50 5.35 5.63 -4.98
N ALA A 51 5.56 4.69 -5.90
CA ALA A 51 6.34 4.89 -7.11
C ALA A 51 5.76 6.01 -7.99
N TRP A 52 4.44 6.01 -8.20
CA TRP A 52 3.77 7.07 -8.95
C TRP A 52 3.95 8.45 -8.31
N LEU A 53 3.84 8.57 -6.98
CA LEU A 53 4.09 9.83 -6.27
C LEU A 53 5.56 10.29 -6.42
N GLN A 54 6.50 9.35 -6.31
CA GLN A 54 7.93 9.63 -6.45
C GLN A 54 8.28 10.14 -7.85
N ASP A 55 7.82 9.44 -8.88
CA ASP A 55 8.15 9.74 -10.28
C ASP A 55 7.31 10.89 -10.86
N GLY A 56 6.02 10.91 -10.54
CA GLY A 56 5.03 11.79 -11.15
C GLY A 56 4.85 13.13 -10.45
N CYS A 57 5.17 13.22 -9.15
CA CYS A 57 4.89 14.42 -8.34
C CYS A 57 6.10 14.96 -7.56
N ILE A 58 7.06 14.11 -7.15
CA ILE A 58 8.16 14.52 -6.25
C ILE A 58 9.46 14.79 -6.99
N ARG A 59 9.80 13.99 -8.01
CA ARG A 59 11.05 14.14 -8.77
C ARG A 59 11.16 15.54 -9.38
N GLU A 60 12.38 16.06 -9.49
CA GLU A 60 12.61 17.32 -10.19
C GLU A 60 12.20 17.20 -11.67
N GLY A 61 11.44 18.17 -12.18
CA GLY A 61 10.84 18.09 -13.52
C GLY A 61 9.64 17.13 -13.64
N ALA A 62 9.10 16.65 -12.51
CA ALA A 62 7.91 15.81 -12.48
C ALA A 62 6.71 16.49 -13.17
N LEU A 63 6.03 15.72 -14.03
CA LEU A 63 4.98 16.22 -14.93
C LEU A 63 3.78 16.78 -14.18
N PHE A 64 3.45 16.21 -13.02
CA PHE A 64 2.18 16.48 -12.31
C PHE A 64 2.36 17.22 -10.99
N LYS A 65 3.56 17.75 -10.72
CA LYS A 65 3.93 18.34 -9.42
C LYS A 65 2.96 19.44 -8.97
N ASP A 66 2.47 20.26 -9.89
CA ASP A 66 1.60 21.40 -9.60
C ASP A 66 0.12 21.14 -9.93
N ASP A 67 -0.19 20.01 -10.59
CA ASP A 67 -1.55 19.65 -11.05
C ASP A 67 -2.28 18.70 -10.10
N VAL A 68 -1.56 18.10 -9.15
CA VAL A 68 -2.09 17.10 -8.22
C VAL A 68 -2.20 17.67 -6.82
N ASP A 69 -3.42 17.66 -6.28
CA ASP A 69 -3.66 17.99 -4.88
C ASP A 69 -2.86 17.05 -3.96
N PRO A 70 -2.30 17.57 -2.84
CA PRO A 70 -1.60 16.74 -1.89
C PRO A 70 -2.49 15.57 -1.41
N PRO A 71 -1.97 14.32 -1.43
CA PRO A 71 -2.73 13.18 -0.96
C PRO A 71 -3.06 13.32 0.53
N THR A 72 -4.28 12.92 0.89
CA THR A 72 -4.77 12.94 2.27
C THR A 72 -4.93 11.53 2.82
N TRP A 73 -4.87 11.39 4.14
CA TRP A 73 -5.15 10.11 4.82
C TRP A 73 -6.55 9.59 4.51
N GLN A 74 -7.52 10.49 4.33
CA GLN A 74 -8.88 10.12 3.93
C GLN A 74 -8.92 9.53 2.52
N SER A 75 -8.23 10.14 1.55
CA SER A 75 -8.14 9.58 0.19
C SER A 75 -7.44 8.23 0.17
N LEU A 76 -6.39 8.04 0.99
CA LEU A 76 -5.72 6.75 1.13
C LEU A 76 -6.66 5.68 1.68
N ALA A 77 -7.38 5.98 2.78
CA ALA A 77 -8.31 5.03 3.39
C ALA A 77 -9.42 4.61 2.40
N LEU A 78 -9.94 5.55 1.60
CA LEU A 78 -10.95 5.25 0.57
C LEU A 78 -10.39 4.37 -0.53
N GLN A 79 -9.15 4.61 -0.99
CA GLN A 79 -8.52 3.82 -2.04
C GLN A 79 -8.14 2.42 -1.56
N ILE A 80 -7.61 2.28 -0.33
CA ILE A 80 -7.35 0.96 0.28
C ILE A 80 -8.67 0.19 0.44
N HIS A 81 -9.73 0.85 0.93
CA HIS A 81 -11.03 0.21 1.05
C HIS A 81 -11.55 -0.28 -0.30
N ALA A 82 -11.43 0.54 -1.35
CA ALA A 82 -11.79 0.13 -2.70
C ALA A 82 -10.93 -1.05 -3.18
N ALA A 83 -9.61 -0.98 -3.04
CA ALA A 83 -8.68 -2.05 -3.42
C ALA A 83 -9.05 -3.37 -2.73
N HIS A 84 -9.32 -3.33 -1.42
CA HIS A 84 -9.72 -4.49 -0.64
C HIS A 84 -11.09 -5.08 -1.04
N VAL A 85 -12.04 -4.26 -1.48
CA VAL A 85 -13.37 -4.74 -1.95
C VAL A 85 -13.27 -5.50 -3.28
N TYR A 86 -12.25 -5.23 -4.08
CA TYR A 86 -12.04 -5.88 -5.39
C TYR A 86 -11.05 -7.06 -5.34
N GLU A 87 -10.59 -7.46 -4.16
CA GLU A 87 -9.88 -8.72 -3.94
C GLU A 87 -10.84 -9.92 -3.86
#